data_AF-A0A1M6DN75-F1
#
_entry.id   AF-A0A1M6DN75-F1
#
_cell.length_a   1.000
_cell.length_b   1.000
_cell.length_c   1.000
_cell.angle_alpha   90.00
_cell.angle_beta   90.00
_cell.angle_gamma   90.00
#
_symmetry.space_group_name_H-M   'P 1'
#
loop_
_entity.id
_entity.type
_entity.pdbx_description
1 polymer ?
#
loop_
_entity_poly.entity_id
_entity_poly.type
_entity_poly.pdbx_seq_one_letter_code
_entity_poly.pdbx_strand_id
1 'polypeptide(L)'
;MKRFREFLKRILPPPVKSFMREVKNILKAIGDSKKELKTQIEKLTNETASIKAHLKAQNEELKRLYVLFESVNRDYLRIFNESKEEREQLRKEYQTERQQLLTEYKDRIERYTKILEDSEKKYAQITELLSKSENVLRESILDNRDLLEKAHKTLDTKLSEQTNELSVIKQKAEKAMRSASEAVWAEVFNSAIKNCSWLKDVSLSPGRWAVGYPYLYVMFRILNELRPKSILEFGLGQSTRMIAQYAAANKDVKHYVVEHDKNWIEFFGNDCILPENTEIVVLDYDFVSYKEAKKVRIYKGASMVFQNMKFDYISIDGPLGGDMDSYSRIDILNLLPDCLKDSFIIMLDDYNRLAEQNTGREIERILKENGIAFKASTYYGDKDIRIWCSQDLAFYCSL
;
A
#
# COMPACT_ATOMS: atom_id res chain seq x y z
N MET A 1 155.59 73.77 92.08
CA MET A 1 155.81 75.22 91.85
C MET A 1 154.57 75.82 91.25
N LYS A 2 154.18 77.03 91.66
CA LYS A 2 152.88 77.69 91.39
C LYS A 2 151.67 77.04 92.09
N ARG A 3 151.87 76.80 93.39
CA ARG A 3 150.83 76.79 94.44
C ARG A 3 150.10 78.15 94.46
N PHE A 4 148.87 78.16 94.98
CA PHE A 4 148.31 79.26 95.79
C PHE A 4 147.64 80.49 95.12
N ARG A 5 147.39 80.55 93.79
CA ARG A 5 146.78 81.77 93.20
C ARG A 5 145.47 81.66 92.42
N GLU A 6 145.06 80.52 91.87
CA GLU A 6 143.82 80.49 91.05
C GLU A 6 142.62 79.82 91.72
N PHE A 7 142.78 79.46 92.99
CA PHE A 7 141.68 79.32 93.94
C PHE A 7 141.12 80.70 94.39
N LEU A 8 141.84 81.81 94.11
CA LEU A 8 141.47 83.18 94.53
C LEU A 8 140.80 84.04 93.44
N LYS A 9 140.69 83.58 92.18
CA LYS A 9 139.98 84.33 91.11
C LYS A 9 138.51 83.97 90.95
N ARG A 10 138.00 83.03 91.75
CA ARG A 10 136.56 82.77 91.92
C ARG A 10 135.90 83.65 92.98
N ILE A 11 136.68 84.50 93.67
CA ILE A 11 136.24 85.27 94.86
C ILE A 11 136.26 86.80 94.59
N LEU A 12 136.37 87.28 93.35
CA LEU A 12 136.26 88.72 93.07
C LEU A 12 135.46 89.04 91.79
N PRO A 13 134.46 89.95 91.85
CA PRO A 13 133.60 90.33 90.72
C PRO A 13 134.28 91.26 89.69
N PRO A 14 133.89 91.18 88.38
CA PRO A 14 134.39 92.08 87.33
C PRO A 14 133.54 93.37 87.20
N PRO A 15 134.04 94.42 86.51
CA PRO A 15 133.50 95.78 86.61
C PRO A 15 132.20 95.98 85.81
N VAL A 16 131.28 96.72 86.44
CA VAL A 16 129.88 97.06 86.08
C VAL A 16 129.65 97.56 84.64
N LYS A 17 130.69 97.94 83.89
CA LYS A 17 130.55 98.51 82.53
C LYS A 17 130.17 97.50 81.43
N SER A 18 130.50 96.21 81.56
CA SER A 18 130.26 95.24 80.47
C SER A 18 128.81 94.76 80.38
N PHE A 19 128.11 94.65 81.52
CA PHE A 19 126.71 94.17 81.58
C PHE A 19 125.73 95.12 80.87
N MET A 20 125.97 96.43 80.96
CA MET A 20 125.10 97.45 80.36
C MET A 20 125.10 97.44 78.82
N ARG A 21 126.08 96.81 78.16
CA ARG A 21 126.16 96.77 76.70
C ARG A 21 125.22 95.73 76.08
N GLU A 22 124.99 94.60 76.75
CA GLU A 22 124.10 93.54 76.24
C GLU A 22 122.62 93.91 76.36
N VAL A 23 122.25 94.66 77.40
CA VAL A 23 120.88 95.16 77.59
C VAL A 23 120.41 96.04 76.43
N LYS A 24 121.32 96.83 75.83
CA LYS A 24 121.00 97.76 74.75
C LYS A 24 120.67 97.07 73.42
N ASN A 25 121.27 95.92 73.13
CA ASN A 25 121.02 95.19 71.88
C ASN A 25 119.65 94.48 71.89
N ILE A 26 119.20 93.98 73.04
CA ILE A 26 117.91 93.30 73.20
C ILE A 26 116.74 94.29 72.96
N LEU A 27 116.87 95.51 73.45
CA LEU A 27 115.84 96.55 73.32
C LEU A 27 115.54 96.94 71.87
N LYS A 28 116.55 96.94 70.98
CA LYS A 28 116.34 97.33 69.57
C LYS A 28 115.53 96.28 68.79
N ALA A 29 115.81 94.99 68.99
CA ALA A 29 115.13 93.91 68.26
C ALA A 29 113.64 93.76 68.67
N ILE A 30 113.31 94.05 69.94
CA ILE A 30 111.91 94.07 70.41
C ILE A 30 111.07 95.13 69.68
N GLY A 31 111.70 96.25 69.27
CA GLY A 31 111.04 97.34 68.55
C GLY A 31 110.55 96.93 67.16
N ASP A 32 111.36 96.21 66.39
CA ASP A 32 111.02 95.82 65.02
C ASP A 32 109.92 94.74 65.00
N SER A 33 109.97 93.76 65.92
CA SER A 33 108.94 92.71 66.05
C SER A 33 107.55 93.27 66.41
N LYS A 34 107.50 94.35 67.22
CA LYS A 34 106.24 94.98 67.62
C LYS A 34 105.50 95.64 66.45
N LYS A 35 106.23 96.09 65.41
CA LYS A 35 105.63 96.75 64.24
C LYS A 35 104.99 95.73 63.31
N GLU A 36 105.61 94.56 63.14
CA GLU A 36 105.13 93.47 62.29
C GLU A 36 103.86 92.80 62.87
N LEU A 37 103.80 92.62 64.20
CA LEU A 37 102.61 92.11 64.88
C LEU A 37 101.36 92.96 64.66
N LYS A 38 101.52 94.29 64.57
CA LYS A 38 100.38 95.20 64.48
C LYS A 38 99.64 95.05 63.13
N THR A 39 100.38 94.86 62.04
CA THR A 39 99.82 94.70 60.70
C THR A 39 99.08 93.36 60.53
N GLN A 40 99.54 92.30 61.19
CA GLN A 40 98.83 91.00 61.19
C GLN A 40 97.52 91.04 61.98
N ILE A 41 97.49 91.75 63.11
CA ILE A 41 96.28 91.86 63.94
C ILE A 41 95.13 92.53 63.16
N GLU A 42 95.39 93.58 62.40
CA GLU A 42 94.34 94.29 61.64
C GLU A 42 93.70 93.42 60.54
N LYS A 43 94.51 92.63 59.81
CA LYS A 43 94.01 91.73 58.77
C LYS A 43 93.13 90.61 59.36
N LEU A 44 93.57 89.99 60.46
CA LEU A 44 92.82 88.95 61.16
C LEU A 44 91.48 89.47 61.72
N THR A 45 91.42 90.74 62.13
CA THR A 45 90.21 91.34 62.69
C THR A 45 89.10 91.50 61.62
N ASN A 46 89.45 91.89 60.39
CA ASN A 46 88.46 92.01 59.31
C ASN A 46 87.98 90.64 58.80
N GLU A 47 88.87 89.65 58.70
CA GLU A 47 88.48 88.29 58.32
C GLU A 47 87.52 87.66 59.36
N THR A 48 87.78 87.88 60.65
CA THR A 48 86.90 87.36 61.72
C THR A 48 85.51 87.99 61.71
N ALA A 49 85.38 89.28 61.38
CA ALA A 49 84.06 89.93 61.27
C ALA A 49 83.22 89.37 60.12
N SER A 50 83.82 89.15 58.94
CA SER A 50 83.14 88.58 57.77
C SER A 50 82.68 87.14 58.03
N ILE A 51 83.54 86.31 58.62
CA ILE A 51 83.22 84.92 58.99
C ILE A 51 82.02 84.91 59.95
N LYS A 52 82.00 85.78 60.96
CA LYS A 52 80.94 85.82 61.97
C LYS A 52 79.56 86.17 61.38
N ALA A 53 79.50 87.05 60.38
CA ALA A 53 78.25 87.38 59.70
C ALA A 53 77.72 86.22 58.85
N HIS A 54 78.61 85.52 58.12
CA HIS A 54 78.24 84.38 57.29
C HIS A 54 77.74 83.19 58.14
N LEU A 55 78.40 82.95 59.27
CA LEU A 55 78.03 81.89 60.22
C LEU A 55 76.64 82.12 60.83
N LYS A 56 76.27 83.38 61.09
CA LYS A 56 74.94 83.73 61.58
C LYS A 56 73.85 83.49 60.53
N ALA A 57 74.10 83.84 59.27
CA ALA A 57 73.15 83.62 58.18
C ALA A 57 72.92 82.13 57.92
N GLN A 58 73.99 81.33 57.85
CA GLN A 58 73.89 79.88 57.68
C GLN A 58 73.16 79.21 58.86
N ASN A 59 73.37 79.68 60.09
CA ASN A 59 72.68 79.12 61.25
C ASN A 59 71.16 79.38 61.23
N GLU A 60 70.73 80.56 60.76
CA GLU A 60 69.29 80.84 60.60
C GLU A 60 68.66 80.04 59.46
N GLU A 61 69.38 79.83 58.36
CA GLU A 61 68.92 78.99 57.25
C GLU A 61 68.82 77.50 57.65
N LEU A 62 69.80 77.00 58.40
CA LEU A 62 69.80 75.64 58.93
C LEU A 62 68.61 75.37 59.85
N LYS A 63 68.24 76.34 60.70
CA LYS A 63 67.04 76.22 61.55
C LYS A 63 65.76 76.13 60.72
N ARG A 64 65.61 76.93 59.66
CA ARG A 64 64.43 76.88 58.79
C ARG A 64 64.32 75.53 58.06
N LEU A 65 65.44 75.04 57.54
CA LEU A 65 65.53 73.71 56.91
C LEU A 65 65.17 72.59 57.88
N TYR A 66 65.62 72.68 59.13
CA TYR A 66 65.31 71.68 60.15
C TYR A 66 63.81 71.62 60.48
N VAL A 67 63.15 72.78 60.65
CA VAL A 67 61.69 72.82 60.90
C VAL A 67 60.90 72.27 59.71
N LEU A 68 61.31 72.60 58.49
CA LEU A 68 60.65 72.08 57.29
C LEU A 68 60.84 70.55 57.15
N PHE A 69 62.05 70.06 57.43
CA PHE A 69 62.34 68.63 57.43
C PHE A 69 61.47 67.86 58.44
N GLU A 70 61.31 68.39 59.66
CA GLU A 70 60.43 67.78 60.66
C GLU A 70 58.95 67.79 60.23
N SER A 71 58.45 68.88 59.64
CA SER A 71 57.05 68.93 59.20
C SER A 71 56.78 67.96 58.05
N VAL A 72 57.68 67.93 57.06
CA VAL A 72 57.57 67.06 55.89
C VAL A 72 57.67 65.60 56.30
N ASN A 73 58.59 65.23 57.19
CA ASN A 73 58.67 63.87 57.71
C ASN A 73 57.42 63.45 58.48
N ARG A 74 56.82 64.34 59.27
CA ARG A 74 55.58 64.06 59.98
C ARG A 74 54.42 63.82 59.00
N ASP A 75 54.31 64.63 57.96
CA ASP A 75 53.29 64.46 56.91
C ASP A 75 53.49 63.18 56.10
N TYR A 76 54.74 62.83 55.73
CA TYR A 76 55.04 61.55 55.08
C TYR A 76 54.66 60.36 55.96
N LEU A 77 54.95 60.41 57.27
CA LEU A 77 54.58 59.33 58.19
C LEU A 77 53.06 59.18 58.29
N ARG A 78 52.31 60.30 58.33
CA ARG A 78 50.85 60.29 58.35
C ARG A 78 50.29 59.65 57.08
N ILE A 79 50.69 60.15 55.90
CA ILE A 79 50.24 59.63 54.60
C ILE A 79 50.57 58.15 54.44
N PHE A 80 51.76 57.73 54.89
CA PHE A 80 52.15 56.33 54.83
C PHE A 80 51.23 55.44 55.68
N ASN A 81 50.91 55.87 56.90
CA ASN A 81 50.03 55.13 57.80
C ASN A 81 48.59 55.10 57.30
N GLU A 82 48.03 56.24 56.87
CA GLU A 82 46.68 56.33 56.28
C GLU A 82 46.57 55.44 55.04
N SER A 83 47.55 55.51 54.13
CA SER A 83 47.58 54.67 52.93
C SER A 83 47.75 53.18 53.25
N LYS A 84 48.42 52.83 54.35
CA LYS A 84 48.53 51.44 54.82
C LYS A 84 47.18 50.95 55.36
N GLU A 85 46.50 51.76 56.17
CA GLU A 85 45.19 51.45 56.73
C GLU A 85 44.13 51.32 55.63
N GLU A 86 44.10 52.23 54.65
CA GLU A 86 43.21 52.15 53.48
C GLU A 86 43.44 50.87 52.67
N ARG A 87 44.70 50.48 52.43
CA ARG A 87 45.02 49.23 51.73
C ARG A 87 44.59 48.00 52.51
N GLU A 88 44.75 48.00 53.83
CA GLU A 88 44.28 46.90 54.68
C GLU A 88 42.76 46.80 54.69
N GLN A 89 42.07 47.94 54.74
CA GLN A 89 40.61 48.01 54.70
C GLN A 89 40.07 47.51 53.36
N LEU A 90 40.60 48.02 52.24
CA LEU A 90 40.21 47.59 50.90
C LEU A 90 40.46 46.09 50.69
N ARG A 91 41.57 45.56 51.24
CA ARG A 91 41.88 44.13 51.17
C ARG A 91 40.87 43.29 51.95
N LYS A 92 40.44 43.74 53.14
CA LYS A 92 39.41 43.06 53.94
C LYS A 92 38.05 43.08 53.24
N GLU A 93 37.67 44.21 52.67
CA GLU A 93 36.43 44.36 51.90
C GLU A 93 36.42 43.43 50.68
N TYR A 94 37.49 43.46 49.88
CA TYR A 94 37.65 42.56 48.73
C TYR A 94 37.62 41.09 49.13
N GLN A 95 38.27 40.71 50.25
CA GLN A 95 38.22 39.33 50.75
C GLN A 95 36.81 38.92 51.18
N THR A 96 36.06 39.84 51.79
CA THR A 96 34.69 39.59 52.26
C THR A 96 33.74 39.42 51.08
N GLU A 97 33.77 40.34 50.12
CA GLU A 97 32.94 40.30 48.91
C GLU A 97 33.24 39.06 48.07
N ARG A 98 34.53 38.74 47.88
CA ARG A 98 34.95 37.50 47.20
C ARG A 98 34.42 36.26 47.91
N GLN A 99 34.45 36.23 49.25
CA GLN A 99 33.96 35.08 50.01
C GLN A 99 32.43 34.94 49.90
N GLN A 100 31.70 36.05 49.90
CA GLN A 100 30.25 36.06 49.69
C GLN A 100 29.89 35.55 48.29
N LEU A 101 30.54 36.07 47.25
CA LEU A 101 30.38 35.59 45.87
C LEU A 101 30.67 34.09 45.74
N LEU A 102 31.79 33.61 46.31
CA LEU A 102 32.13 32.19 46.28
C LEU A 102 31.06 31.32 46.97
N THR A 103 30.48 31.80 48.06
CA THR A 103 29.41 31.09 48.78
C THR A 103 28.13 31.05 47.94
N GLU A 104 27.73 32.19 47.36
CA GLU A 104 26.55 32.26 46.50
C GLU A 104 26.68 31.36 45.26
N TYR A 105 27.85 31.36 44.61
CA TYR A 105 28.11 30.48 43.47
C TYR A 105 28.09 29.00 43.87
N LYS A 106 28.63 28.65 45.05
CA LYS A 106 28.54 27.28 45.58
C LYS A 106 27.10 26.84 45.77
N ASP A 107 26.29 27.65 46.45
CA ASP A 107 24.88 27.33 46.70
C ASP A 107 24.09 27.21 45.38
N ARG A 108 24.41 28.06 44.40
CA ARG A 108 23.77 28.03 43.08
C ARG A 108 24.15 26.77 42.29
N ILE A 109 25.43 26.37 42.33
CA ILE A 109 25.90 25.12 41.72
C ILE A 109 25.17 23.93 42.38
N GLU A 110 25.11 23.87 43.70
CA GLU A 110 24.46 22.78 44.42
C GLU A 110 22.97 22.65 44.07
N ARG A 111 22.26 23.79 43.99
CA ARG A 111 20.86 23.82 43.53
C ARG A 111 20.70 23.28 42.11
N TYR A 112 21.55 23.71 41.18
CA TYR A 112 21.46 23.25 39.79
C TYR A 112 21.84 21.77 39.65
N THR A 113 22.85 21.28 40.38
CA THR A 113 23.20 19.86 40.41
C THR A 113 22.01 19.01 40.84
N LYS A 114 21.32 19.40 41.91
CA LYS A 114 20.14 18.66 42.39
C LYS A 114 18.99 18.64 41.38
N ILE A 115 18.72 19.77 40.72
CA ILE A 115 17.72 19.84 39.65
C ILE A 115 18.09 18.92 38.49
N LEU A 116 19.38 18.90 38.12
CA LEU A 116 19.88 18.05 37.05
C LEU A 116 19.68 16.57 37.38
N GLU A 117 20.10 16.13 38.57
CA GLU A 117 19.92 14.75 39.05
C GLU A 117 18.44 14.32 39.09
N ASP A 118 17.54 15.19 39.55
CA ASP A 118 16.11 14.92 39.56
C ASP A 118 15.53 14.84 38.13
N SER A 119 16.04 15.67 37.21
CA SER A 119 15.66 15.62 35.80
C SER A 119 16.12 14.33 35.11
N GLU A 120 17.34 13.87 35.39
CA GLU A 120 17.90 12.62 34.87
C GLU A 120 17.08 11.41 35.36
N LYS A 121 16.70 11.39 36.64
CA LYS A 121 15.82 10.34 37.19
C LYS A 121 14.46 10.31 36.51
N LYS A 122 13.83 11.47 36.28
CA LYS A 122 12.55 11.56 35.57
C LYS A 122 12.69 11.08 34.12
N TYR A 123 13.78 11.47 33.45
CA TYR A 123 14.04 11.05 32.08
C TYR A 123 14.22 9.53 31.97
N ALA A 124 14.94 8.92 32.91
CA ALA A 124 15.08 7.47 32.98
C ALA A 124 13.73 6.75 33.18
N GLN A 125 12.88 7.26 34.09
CA GLN A 125 11.53 6.71 34.32
C GLN A 125 10.64 6.82 33.08
N ILE A 126 10.63 7.96 32.39
CA ILE A 126 9.86 8.14 31.15
C ILE A 126 10.34 7.17 30.07
N THR A 127 11.65 6.99 29.93
CA THR A 127 12.23 6.07 28.94
C THR A 127 11.82 4.61 29.21
N GLU A 128 11.81 4.20 30.48
CA GLU A 128 11.37 2.86 30.88
C GLU A 128 9.86 2.65 30.59
N LEU A 129 9.03 3.64 30.93
CA LEU A 129 7.59 3.58 30.66
C LEU A 129 7.29 3.53 29.15
N LEU A 130 8.00 4.32 28.35
CA LEU A 130 7.89 4.28 26.88
C LEU A 130 8.25 2.91 26.33
N SER A 131 9.35 2.31 26.80
CA SER A 131 9.76 0.96 26.37
C SER A 131 8.73 -0.10 26.74
N LYS A 132 8.15 -0.05 27.95
CA LYS A 132 7.07 -0.96 28.36
C LYS A 132 5.83 -0.78 27.50
N SER A 133 5.42 0.47 27.25
CA SER A 133 4.26 0.77 26.41
C SER A 133 4.48 0.30 24.97
N GLU A 134 5.68 0.46 24.42
CA GLU A 134 6.01 0.00 23.07
C GLU A 134 5.89 -1.53 22.96
N ASN A 135 6.39 -2.27 23.96
CA ASN A 135 6.29 -3.73 23.96
C ASN A 135 4.84 -4.22 24.01
N VAL A 136 4.00 -3.64 24.88
CA VAL A 136 2.58 -3.98 24.97
C VAL A 136 1.85 -3.68 23.66
N LEU A 137 2.15 -2.54 23.03
CA LEU A 137 1.58 -2.18 21.73
C LEU A 137 2.02 -3.17 20.64
N ARG A 138 3.29 -3.58 20.61
CA ARG A 138 3.80 -4.57 19.66
C ARG A 138 3.10 -5.92 19.81
N GLU A 139 2.95 -6.41 21.03
CA GLU A 139 2.24 -7.68 21.32
C GLU A 139 0.78 -7.59 20.88
N SER A 140 0.07 -6.51 21.24
CA SER A 140 -1.32 -6.31 20.85
C SER A 140 -1.50 -6.24 19.32
N ILE A 141 -0.56 -5.62 18.59
CA ILE A 141 -0.59 -5.59 17.12
C ILE A 141 -0.42 -7.00 16.53
N LEU A 142 0.46 -7.82 17.09
CA LEU A 142 0.69 -9.19 16.62
C LEU A 142 -0.55 -10.07 16.86
N ASP A 143 -1.14 -9.99 18.05
CA ASP A 143 -2.34 -10.74 18.40
C ASP A 143 -3.54 -10.35 17.52
N ASN A 144 -3.75 -9.04 17.32
CA ASN A 144 -4.81 -8.54 16.43
C ASN A 144 -4.60 -8.99 14.98
N ARG A 145 -3.34 -9.05 14.52
CA ARG A 145 -3.03 -9.55 13.17
C ARG A 145 -3.38 -11.02 13.01
N ASP A 146 -3.02 -11.87 13.97
CA ASP A 146 -3.35 -13.30 13.94
C ASP A 146 -4.86 -13.54 14.02
N LEU A 147 -5.57 -12.78 14.86
CA LEU A 147 -7.04 -12.82 14.92
C LEU A 147 -7.69 -12.41 13.59
N LEU A 148 -7.22 -11.34 12.95
CA LEU A 148 -7.72 -10.89 11.65
C LEU A 148 -7.46 -11.94 10.56
N GLU A 149 -6.28 -12.55 10.53
CA GLU A 149 -5.94 -13.58 9.55
C GLU A 149 -6.83 -14.82 9.69
N LYS A 150 -7.07 -15.26 10.93
CA LYS A 150 -8.01 -16.36 11.23
C LYS A 150 -9.45 -16.03 10.84
N ALA A 151 -9.89 -14.80 11.11
CA ALA A 151 -11.23 -14.33 10.74
C ALA A 151 -11.40 -14.30 9.21
N HIS A 152 -10.42 -13.76 8.48
CA HIS A 152 -10.43 -13.74 7.02
C HIS A 152 -10.51 -15.15 6.42
N LYS A 153 -9.63 -16.07 6.87
CA LYS A 153 -9.65 -17.47 6.39
C LYS A 153 -10.99 -18.16 6.64
N THR A 154 -11.60 -17.89 7.79
CA THR A 154 -12.93 -18.43 8.14
C THR A 154 -14.02 -17.87 7.22
N LEU A 155 -13.99 -16.57 6.94
CA LEU A 155 -14.93 -15.91 6.03
C LEU A 155 -14.80 -16.45 4.60
N ASP A 156 -13.58 -16.61 4.09
CA ASP A 156 -13.35 -17.13 2.74
C ASP A 156 -13.89 -18.56 2.58
N THR A 157 -13.67 -19.41 3.59
CA THR A 157 -14.19 -20.78 3.61
C THR A 157 -15.72 -20.78 3.56
N LYS A 158 -16.37 -19.99 4.43
CA LYS A 158 -17.83 -19.87 4.47
C LYS A 158 -18.41 -19.31 3.18
N LEU A 159 -17.74 -18.33 2.56
CA LEU A 159 -18.17 -17.75 1.29
C LEU A 159 -18.12 -18.78 0.16
N SER A 160 -17.07 -19.61 0.11
CA SER A 160 -16.97 -20.71 -0.84
C SER A 160 -18.06 -21.76 -0.63
N GLU A 161 -18.35 -22.12 0.62
CA GLU A 161 -19.43 -23.06 0.96
C GLU A 161 -20.79 -22.52 0.52
N GLN A 162 -21.11 -21.27 0.87
CA GLN A 162 -22.37 -20.62 0.48
C GLN A 162 -22.52 -20.50 -1.04
N THR A 163 -21.44 -20.21 -1.76
CA THR A 163 -21.46 -20.12 -3.23
C THR A 163 -21.79 -21.48 -3.85
N ASN A 164 -21.21 -22.56 -3.31
CA ASN A 164 -21.50 -23.91 -3.77
C ASN A 164 -22.95 -24.32 -3.46
N GLU A 165 -23.44 -24.04 -2.24
CA GLU A 165 -24.83 -24.30 -1.86
C GLU A 165 -25.81 -23.55 -2.76
N LEU A 166 -25.56 -22.26 -3.03
CA LEU A 166 -26.40 -21.45 -3.90
C LEU A 166 -26.44 -22.00 -5.33
N SER A 167 -25.30 -22.47 -5.86
CA SER A 167 -25.22 -23.13 -7.16
C SER A 167 -26.09 -24.39 -7.21
N VAL A 168 -26.02 -25.23 -6.17
CA VAL A 168 -26.83 -26.45 -6.07
C VAL A 168 -28.33 -26.12 -5.97
N ILE A 169 -28.70 -25.12 -5.17
CA ILE A 169 -30.09 -24.68 -5.03
C ILE A 169 -30.61 -24.17 -6.37
N LYS A 170 -29.83 -23.36 -7.08
CA LYS A 170 -30.19 -22.83 -8.41
C LYS A 170 -30.44 -23.97 -9.41
N GLN A 171 -29.54 -24.94 -9.50
CA GLN A 171 -29.71 -26.10 -10.39
C GLN A 171 -30.97 -26.91 -10.05
N LYS A 172 -31.24 -27.13 -8.75
CA LYS A 172 -32.45 -27.83 -8.31
C LYS A 172 -33.72 -27.05 -8.65
N ALA A 173 -33.71 -25.72 -8.47
CA ALA A 173 -34.83 -24.86 -8.80
C ALA A 173 -35.10 -24.84 -10.30
N GLU A 174 -34.06 -24.69 -11.14
CA GLU A 174 -34.18 -24.75 -12.60
C GLU A 174 -34.76 -26.08 -13.08
N LYS A 175 -34.28 -27.21 -12.52
CA LYS A 175 -34.82 -28.53 -12.83
C LYS A 175 -36.29 -28.67 -12.42
N ALA A 176 -36.65 -28.21 -11.22
CA ALA A 176 -38.04 -28.24 -10.75
C ALA A 176 -38.96 -27.40 -11.63
N MET A 177 -38.52 -26.21 -12.06
CA MET A 177 -39.26 -25.35 -12.98
C MET A 177 -39.47 -26.01 -14.35
N ARG A 178 -38.42 -26.64 -14.91
CA ARG A 178 -38.50 -27.38 -16.17
C ARG A 178 -39.48 -28.56 -16.09
N SER A 179 -39.40 -29.35 -15.02
CA SER A 179 -40.36 -30.45 -14.79
C SER A 179 -41.80 -29.96 -14.59
N ALA A 180 -42.00 -28.81 -13.94
CA ALA A 180 -43.32 -28.20 -13.82
C ALA A 180 -43.85 -27.71 -15.17
N SER A 181 -42.99 -27.10 -16.00
CA SER A 181 -43.32 -26.69 -17.37
C SER A 181 -43.75 -27.89 -18.22
N GLU A 182 -43.05 -29.01 -18.12
CA GLU A 182 -43.40 -30.26 -18.79
C GLU A 182 -44.79 -30.77 -18.39
N ALA A 183 -45.14 -30.70 -17.09
CA ALA A 183 -46.46 -31.08 -16.61
C ALA A 183 -47.58 -30.16 -17.14
N VAL A 184 -47.32 -28.86 -17.24
CA VAL A 184 -48.25 -27.91 -17.89
C VAL A 184 -48.43 -28.25 -19.36
N TRP A 185 -47.33 -28.52 -20.08
CA TRP A 185 -47.41 -28.96 -21.48
C TRP A 185 -48.17 -30.28 -21.64
N ALA A 186 -48.03 -31.21 -20.70
CA ALA A 186 -48.80 -32.44 -20.71
C ALA A 186 -50.31 -32.17 -20.62
N GLU A 187 -50.73 -31.28 -19.72
CA GLU A 187 -52.14 -30.89 -19.60
C GLU A 187 -52.65 -30.18 -20.84
N VAL A 188 -51.86 -29.24 -21.39
CA VAL A 188 -52.19 -28.50 -22.62
C VAL A 188 -52.33 -29.46 -23.80
N PHE A 189 -51.40 -30.39 -23.96
CA PHE A 189 -51.43 -31.42 -25.00
C PHE A 189 -52.65 -32.33 -24.85
N ASN A 190 -52.86 -32.92 -23.66
CA ASN A 190 -53.96 -33.83 -23.40
C ASN A 190 -55.33 -33.15 -23.60
N SER A 191 -55.43 -31.86 -23.24
CA SER A 191 -56.61 -31.04 -23.52
C SER A 191 -56.80 -30.78 -25.02
N ALA A 192 -55.72 -30.46 -25.75
CA ALA A 192 -55.76 -30.12 -27.17
C ALA A 192 -56.16 -31.30 -28.06
N ILE A 193 -55.72 -32.52 -27.73
CA ILE A 193 -56.03 -33.72 -28.51
C ILE A 193 -57.43 -34.27 -28.24
N LYS A 194 -58.14 -33.74 -27.26
CA LYS A 194 -59.45 -34.23 -26.86
C LYS A 194 -60.43 -34.19 -28.04
N ASN A 195 -61.11 -35.30 -28.29
CA ASN A 195 -62.04 -35.47 -29.41
C ASN A 195 -61.41 -35.33 -30.80
N CYS A 196 -60.08 -35.43 -30.92
CA CYS A 196 -59.44 -35.52 -32.23
C CYS A 196 -59.90 -36.79 -32.96
N SER A 197 -60.38 -36.65 -34.20
CA SER A 197 -60.95 -37.77 -34.95
C SER A 197 -59.91 -38.72 -35.55
N TRP A 198 -58.69 -38.22 -35.80
CA TRP A 198 -57.62 -38.99 -36.44
C TRP A 198 -56.62 -39.60 -35.44
N LEU A 199 -56.43 -38.98 -34.27
CA LEU A 199 -55.53 -39.47 -33.21
C LEU A 199 -56.31 -40.36 -32.25
N LYS A 200 -56.38 -41.66 -32.54
CA LYS A 200 -57.21 -42.63 -31.81
C LYS A 200 -56.46 -43.31 -30.67
N ASP A 201 -55.23 -43.74 -30.94
CA ASP A 201 -54.35 -44.30 -29.93
C ASP A 201 -53.50 -43.19 -29.31
N VAL A 202 -53.85 -42.86 -28.07
CA VAL A 202 -53.16 -41.83 -27.28
C VAL A 202 -52.20 -42.43 -26.26
N SER A 203 -51.83 -43.71 -26.43
CA SER A 203 -50.85 -44.43 -25.58
C SER A 203 -49.42 -43.97 -25.86
N LEU A 204 -49.19 -42.66 -25.78
CA LEU A 204 -47.89 -42.03 -25.96
C LEU A 204 -47.11 -42.05 -24.65
N SER A 205 -45.78 -42.17 -24.74
CA SER A 205 -44.86 -42.18 -23.60
C SER A 205 -43.79 -41.09 -23.75
N PRO A 206 -44.14 -39.81 -23.52
CA PRO A 206 -43.25 -38.68 -23.78
C PRO A 206 -42.16 -38.53 -22.71
N GLY A 207 -41.04 -37.92 -23.09
CA GLY A 207 -39.91 -37.61 -22.21
C GLY A 207 -38.81 -38.67 -22.16
N ARG A 208 -37.83 -38.46 -21.27
CA ARG A 208 -36.57 -39.23 -21.20
C ARG A 208 -35.85 -39.23 -22.56
N TRP A 209 -35.72 -40.40 -23.18
CA TRP A 209 -35.09 -40.58 -24.49
C TRP A 209 -36.02 -40.25 -25.66
N ALA A 210 -37.33 -40.10 -25.44
CA ALA A 210 -38.29 -39.69 -26.46
C ALA A 210 -38.53 -38.18 -26.43
N VAL A 211 -39.21 -37.67 -27.46
CA VAL A 211 -39.71 -36.29 -27.51
C VAL A 211 -40.59 -35.95 -26.30
N GLY A 212 -40.53 -34.70 -25.85
CA GLY A 212 -41.33 -34.18 -24.72
C GLY A 212 -42.73 -33.72 -25.12
N TYR A 213 -43.56 -33.38 -24.12
CA TYR A 213 -44.90 -32.83 -24.35
C TYR A 213 -44.94 -31.51 -25.15
N PRO A 214 -43.99 -30.55 -25.02
CA PRO A 214 -43.97 -29.38 -25.91
C PRO A 214 -43.86 -29.79 -27.39
N TYR A 215 -42.99 -30.77 -27.69
CA TYR A 215 -42.82 -31.31 -29.03
C TYR A 215 -44.12 -31.93 -29.56
N LEU A 216 -44.75 -32.78 -28.76
CA LEU A 216 -46.01 -33.42 -29.13
C LEU A 216 -47.15 -32.42 -29.33
N TYR A 217 -47.24 -31.39 -28.51
CA TYR A 217 -48.24 -30.33 -28.67
C TYR A 217 -48.05 -29.56 -29.96
N VAL A 218 -46.85 -29.03 -30.21
CA VAL A 218 -46.57 -28.27 -31.43
C VAL A 218 -46.78 -29.14 -32.67
N MET A 219 -46.28 -30.37 -32.65
CA MET A 219 -46.53 -31.36 -33.72
C MET A 219 -48.03 -31.59 -33.93
N PHE A 220 -48.81 -31.80 -32.86
CA PHE A 220 -50.26 -31.98 -32.98
C PHE A 220 -50.94 -30.79 -33.65
N ARG A 221 -50.61 -29.55 -33.23
CA ARG A 221 -51.14 -28.33 -33.84
C ARG A 221 -50.80 -28.27 -35.33
N ILE A 222 -49.56 -28.60 -35.71
CA ILE A 222 -49.12 -28.68 -37.12
C ILE A 222 -49.95 -29.73 -37.87
N LEU A 223 -50.00 -30.98 -37.41
CA LEU A 223 -50.72 -32.06 -38.10
C LEU A 223 -52.22 -31.75 -38.24
N ASN A 224 -52.84 -31.19 -37.20
CA ASN A 224 -54.27 -30.97 -37.14
C ASN A 224 -54.73 -29.75 -37.98
N GLU A 225 -53.94 -28.66 -37.94
CA GLU A 225 -54.31 -27.37 -38.55
C GLU A 225 -53.63 -27.14 -39.90
N LEU A 226 -52.32 -27.37 -40.02
CA LEU A 226 -51.58 -27.20 -41.28
C LEU A 226 -51.89 -28.33 -42.25
N ARG A 227 -52.11 -29.55 -41.73
CA ARG A 227 -52.37 -30.77 -42.50
C ARG A 227 -51.30 -31.02 -43.58
N PRO A 228 -50.03 -31.18 -43.17
CA PRO A 228 -48.91 -31.39 -44.10
C PRO A 228 -49.13 -32.63 -44.98
N LYS A 229 -48.67 -32.58 -46.23
CA LYS A 229 -48.82 -33.66 -47.21
C LYS A 229 -47.52 -34.42 -47.45
N SER A 230 -46.38 -33.82 -47.17
CA SER A 230 -45.08 -34.47 -47.33
C SER A 230 -44.22 -34.21 -46.10
N ILE A 231 -44.05 -35.27 -45.30
CA ILE A 231 -43.43 -35.22 -44.00
C ILE A 231 -42.11 -36.01 -44.04
N LEU A 232 -41.04 -35.38 -43.58
CA LEU A 232 -39.76 -36.03 -43.31
C LEU A 232 -39.52 -36.04 -41.81
N GLU A 233 -39.25 -37.22 -41.25
CA GLU A 233 -38.92 -37.42 -39.86
C GLU A 233 -37.54 -38.07 -39.74
N PHE A 234 -36.66 -37.48 -38.93
CA PHE A 234 -35.42 -38.11 -38.50
C PHE A 234 -35.59 -38.66 -37.08
N GLY A 235 -35.38 -39.97 -36.91
CA GLY A 235 -35.56 -40.69 -35.65
C GLY A 235 -36.93 -41.38 -35.55
N LEU A 236 -36.93 -42.67 -35.22
CA LEU A 236 -38.13 -43.47 -35.03
C LEU A 236 -38.58 -43.47 -33.55
N GLY A 237 -39.83 -43.10 -33.26
CA GLY A 237 -40.32 -43.14 -31.87
C GLY A 237 -41.73 -42.62 -31.62
N GLN A 238 -41.90 -41.88 -30.51
CA GLN A 238 -43.20 -41.38 -30.06
C GLN A 238 -43.80 -40.36 -31.03
N SER A 239 -42.95 -39.56 -31.69
CA SER A 239 -43.36 -38.67 -32.77
C SER A 239 -43.93 -39.46 -33.95
N THR A 240 -43.26 -40.55 -34.35
CA THR A 240 -43.74 -41.47 -35.40
C THR A 240 -45.12 -42.05 -35.08
N ARG A 241 -45.38 -42.45 -33.82
CA ARG A 241 -46.71 -42.97 -33.41
C ARG A 241 -47.84 -41.98 -33.70
N MET A 242 -47.60 -40.68 -33.55
CA MET A 242 -48.59 -39.65 -33.83
C MET A 242 -48.69 -39.37 -35.34
N ILE A 243 -47.55 -39.18 -36.02
CA ILE A 243 -47.53 -38.86 -37.45
C ILE A 243 -48.09 -40.02 -38.28
N ALA A 244 -47.83 -41.27 -37.90
CA ALA A 244 -48.39 -42.45 -38.55
C ALA A 244 -49.92 -42.51 -38.46
N GLN A 245 -50.53 -42.15 -37.33
CA GLN A 245 -51.99 -42.07 -37.21
C GLN A 245 -52.56 -40.95 -38.09
N TYR A 246 -51.89 -39.80 -38.13
CA TYR A 246 -52.24 -38.72 -39.05
C TYR A 246 -52.19 -39.17 -40.52
N ALA A 247 -51.10 -39.82 -40.92
CA ALA A 247 -50.92 -40.35 -42.28
C ALA A 247 -51.97 -41.43 -42.61
N ALA A 248 -52.30 -42.31 -41.66
CA ALA A 248 -53.32 -43.35 -41.85
C ALA A 248 -54.71 -42.77 -42.17
N ALA A 249 -55.05 -41.65 -41.52
CA ALA A 249 -56.30 -40.91 -41.71
C ALA A 249 -56.32 -40.05 -42.99
N ASN A 250 -55.16 -39.75 -43.58
CA ASN A 250 -55.03 -38.87 -44.74
C ASN A 250 -54.22 -39.59 -45.84
N LYS A 251 -54.90 -40.30 -46.74
CA LYS A 251 -54.27 -41.21 -47.72
C LYS A 251 -53.33 -40.54 -48.73
N ASP A 252 -53.46 -39.22 -48.92
CA ASP A 252 -52.62 -38.42 -49.79
C ASP A 252 -51.33 -37.91 -49.12
N VAL A 253 -51.17 -38.15 -47.82
CA VAL A 253 -49.93 -37.83 -47.09
C VAL A 253 -48.84 -38.83 -47.45
N LYS A 254 -47.61 -38.35 -47.59
CA LYS A 254 -46.40 -39.18 -47.66
C LYS A 254 -45.52 -38.87 -46.45
N HIS A 255 -45.17 -39.90 -45.70
CA HIS A 255 -44.38 -39.79 -44.49
C HIS A 255 -43.15 -40.68 -44.58
N TYR A 256 -41.96 -40.10 -44.42
CA TYR A 256 -40.69 -40.81 -44.44
C TYR A 256 -40.03 -40.71 -43.07
N VAL A 257 -39.64 -41.84 -42.48
CA VAL A 257 -38.99 -41.93 -41.17
C VAL A 257 -37.59 -42.49 -41.35
N VAL A 258 -36.56 -41.74 -40.98
CA VAL A 258 -35.18 -42.19 -41.07
C VAL A 258 -34.75 -42.83 -39.77
N GLU A 259 -34.27 -44.07 -39.84
CA GLU A 259 -33.79 -44.82 -38.68
C GLU A 259 -32.61 -45.72 -39.07
N HIS A 260 -31.67 -45.94 -38.15
CA HIS A 260 -30.49 -46.78 -38.36
C HIS A 260 -30.64 -48.18 -37.73
N ASP A 261 -31.32 -48.26 -36.58
CA ASP A 261 -31.33 -49.46 -35.76
C ASP A 261 -32.48 -50.40 -36.17
N LYS A 262 -32.11 -51.48 -36.87
CA LYS A 262 -33.04 -52.52 -37.31
C LYS A 262 -33.74 -53.23 -36.15
N ASN A 263 -33.07 -53.42 -35.02
CA ASN A 263 -33.68 -54.03 -33.84
C ASN A 263 -34.70 -53.09 -33.22
N TRP A 264 -34.41 -51.79 -33.20
CA TRP A 264 -35.36 -50.77 -32.75
C TRP A 264 -36.58 -50.70 -33.66
N ILE A 265 -36.38 -50.78 -34.98
CA ILE A 265 -37.48 -50.84 -35.98
C ILE A 265 -38.37 -52.05 -35.72
N GLU A 266 -37.79 -53.24 -35.54
CA GLU A 266 -38.54 -54.47 -35.25
C GLU A 266 -39.31 -54.35 -33.92
N PHE A 267 -38.64 -53.86 -32.87
CA PHE A 267 -39.26 -53.64 -31.56
C PHE A 267 -40.43 -52.65 -31.66
N PHE A 268 -40.25 -51.52 -32.33
CA PHE A 268 -41.29 -50.51 -32.51
C PHE A 268 -42.50 -51.06 -33.28
N GLY A 269 -42.23 -51.86 -34.32
CA GLY A 269 -43.25 -52.48 -35.17
C GLY A 269 -44.15 -53.48 -34.44
N ASN A 270 -43.72 -54.05 -33.32
CA ASN A 270 -44.56 -54.95 -32.51
C ASN A 270 -45.81 -54.24 -31.95
N ASP A 271 -45.69 -52.95 -31.64
CA ASP A 271 -46.72 -52.16 -30.96
C ASP A 271 -47.26 -50.98 -31.80
N CYS A 272 -46.74 -50.78 -33.01
CA CYS A 272 -47.16 -49.70 -33.90
C CYS A 272 -47.16 -50.17 -35.36
N ILE A 273 -48.36 -50.45 -35.87
CA ILE A 273 -48.55 -50.81 -37.28
C ILE A 273 -48.54 -49.52 -38.11
N LEU A 274 -47.52 -49.38 -38.95
CA LEU A 274 -47.39 -48.23 -39.85
C LEU A 274 -48.33 -48.36 -41.04
N PRO A 275 -49.01 -47.28 -41.46
CA PRO A 275 -49.85 -47.30 -42.65
C PRO A 275 -48.99 -47.35 -43.93
N GLU A 276 -49.57 -47.80 -45.04
CA GLU A 276 -48.87 -47.93 -46.34
C GLU A 276 -48.21 -46.64 -46.85
N ASN A 277 -48.66 -45.48 -46.38
CA ASN A 277 -48.11 -44.18 -46.73
C ASN A 277 -47.10 -43.62 -45.72
N THR A 278 -46.63 -44.46 -44.79
CA THR A 278 -45.45 -44.22 -43.95
C THR A 278 -44.35 -45.23 -44.31
N GLU A 279 -43.19 -44.73 -44.71
CA GLU A 279 -42.03 -45.53 -45.11
C GLU A 279 -40.89 -45.33 -44.11
N ILE A 280 -40.36 -46.43 -43.57
CA ILE A 280 -39.10 -46.40 -42.82
C ILE A 280 -37.95 -46.49 -43.82
N VAL A 281 -37.13 -45.45 -43.87
CA VAL A 281 -35.90 -45.39 -44.65
C VAL A 281 -34.73 -45.79 -43.75
N VAL A 282 -34.25 -47.03 -43.92
CA VAL A 282 -33.18 -47.57 -43.08
C VAL A 282 -31.81 -47.10 -43.56
N LEU A 283 -31.14 -46.25 -42.77
CA LEU A 283 -29.82 -45.71 -43.09
C LEU A 283 -28.85 -45.92 -41.93
N ASP A 284 -27.73 -46.61 -42.19
CA ASP A 284 -26.67 -46.78 -41.19
C ASP A 284 -26.10 -45.42 -40.75
N TYR A 285 -25.51 -45.38 -39.55
CA TYR A 285 -24.74 -44.20 -39.14
C TYR A 285 -23.41 -44.08 -39.89
N ASP A 286 -23.00 -42.84 -40.09
CA ASP A 286 -21.64 -42.47 -40.46
C ASP A 286 -21.17 -41.30 -39.58
N PHE A 287 -19.88 -40.98 -39.66
CA PHE A 287 -19.29 -39.84 -38.97
C PHE A 287 -18.52 -38.95 -39.92
N VAL A 288 -18.84 -37.66 -39.90
CA VAL A 288 -18.19 -36.65 -40.74
C VAL A 288 -17.59 -35.53 -39.90
N SER A 289 -16.62 -34.81 -40.47
CA SER A 289 -16.19 -33.53 -39.91
C SER A 289 -17.10 -32.40 -40.40
N TYR A 290 -17.50 -31.50 -39.51
CA TYR A 290 -18.26 -30.31 -39.85
C TYR A 290 -17.67 -29.09 -39.13
N LYS A 291 -17.10 -28.16 -39.90
CA LYS A 291 -16.36 -27.01 -39.38
C LYS A 291 -15.29 -27.42 -38.36
N GLU A 292 -15.34 -26.89 -37.13
CA GLU A 292 -14.44 -27.21 -36.02
C GLU A 292 -14.66 -28.60 -35.42
N ALA A 293 -15.83 -29.23 -35.65
CA ALA A 293 -16.14 -30.54 -35.12
C ALA A 293 -15.53 -31.65 -35.97
N LYS A 294 -14.69 -32.49 -35.36
CA LYS A 294 -14.01 -33.59 -36.06
C LYS A 294 -14.90 -34.80 -36.34
N LYS A 295 -15.93 -35.00 -35.52
CA LYS A 295 -16.76 -36.20 -35.54
C LYS A 295 -18.21 -35.83 -35.20
N VAL A 296 -19.05 -35.76 -36.22
CA VAL A 296 -20.49 -35.53 -36.10
C VAL A 296 -21.23 -36.72 -36.70
N ARG A 297 -22.14 -37.31 -35.91
CA ARG A 297 -22.96 -38.44 -36.35
C ARG A 297 -24.00 -37.98 -37.37
N ILE A 298 -24.14 -38.75 -38.44
CA ILE A 298 -25.12 -38.54 -39.52
C ILE A 298 -25.77 -39.87 -39.95
N TYR A 299 -26.86 -39.80 -40.69
CA TYR A 299 -27.39 -40.92 -41.46
C TYR A 299 -26.70 -41.00 -42.83
N LYS A 300 -26.07 -42.14 -43.10
CA LYS A 300 -25.27 -42.34 -44.31
C LYS A 300 -26.14 -42.23 -45.56
N GLY A 301 -25.80 -41.29 -46.44
CA GLY A 301 -26.46 -41.15 -47.75
C GLY A 301 -27.84 -40.50 -47.69
N ALA A 302 -28.27 -39.92 -46.57
CA ALA A 302 -29.58 -39.26 -46.45
C ALA A 302 -29.80 -38.19 -47.55
N SER A 303 -28.77 -37.40 -47.87
CA SER A 303 -28.85 -36.39 -48.93
C SER A 303 -29.12 -36.96 -50.34
N MET A 304 -28.64 -38.18 -50.61
CA MET A 304 -28.89 -38.85 -51.90
C MET A 304 -30.31 -39.40 -51.96
N VAL A 305 -30.82 -39.97 -50.86
CA VAL A 305 -32.16 -40.56 -50.81
C VAL A 305 -33.24 -39.50 -50.99
N PHE A 306 -33.12 -38.38 -50.28
CA PHE A 306 -34.12 -37.31 -50.31
C PHE A 306 -33.84 -36.24 -51.37
N GLN A 307 -32.94 -36.54 -52.31
CA GLN A 307 -32.64 -35.63 -53.42
C GLN A 307 -33.90 -35.37 -54.24
N ASN A 308 -34.17 -34.09 -54.55
CA ASN A 308 -35.34 -33.63 -55.31
C ASN A 308 -36.71 -33.86 -54.62
N MET A 309 -36.74 -34.28 -53.36
CA MET A 309 -37.96 -34.35 -52.57
C MET A 309 -38.19 -33.05 -51.82
N LYS A 310 -39.46 -32.63 -51.69
CA LYS A 310 -39.84 -31.41 -50.99
C LYS A 310 -40.88 -31.68 -49.92
N PHE A 311 -40.65 -31.15 -48.73
CA PHE A 311 -41.44 -31.37 -47.54
C PHE A 311 -42.11 -30.08 -47.06
N ASP A 312 -43.33 -30.21 -46.56
CA ASP A 312 -44.05 -29.12 -45.85
C ASP A 312 -43.88 -29.23 -44.33
N TYR A 313 -43.49 -30.40 -43.82
CA TYR A 313 -43.13 -30.59 -42.41
C TYR A 313 -41.89 -31.48 -42.26
N ILE A 314 -40.90 -31.00 -41.51
CA ILE A 314 -39.66 -31.72 -41.21
C ILE A 314 -39.51 -31.81 -39.69
N SER A 315 -39.48 -33.02 -39.17
CA SER A 315 -39.36 -33.38 -37.74
C SER A 315 -37.96 -33.95 -37.49
N ILE A 316 -37.19 -33.38 -36.55
CA ILE A 316 -35.79 -33.75 -36.31
C ILE A 316 -35.56 -34.10 -34.84
N ASP A 317 -35.49 -35.38 -34.54
CA ASP A 317 -35.08 -35.93 -33.23
C ASP A 317 -33.89 -36.91 -33.34
N GLY A 318 -33.61 -37.41 -34.54
CA GLY A 318 -32.45 -38.23 -34.88
C GLY A 318 -31.44 -37.52 -35.79
N PRO A 319 -30.23 -38.09 -35.95
CA PRO A 319 -29.66 -39.23 -35.21
C PRO A 319 -29.38 -38.87 -33.75
N LEU A 320 -28.95 -39.87 -32.94
CA LEU A 320 -28.59 -39.66 -31.54
C LEU A 320 -27.57 -38.49 -31.40
N GLY A 321 -27.89 -37.48 -30.59
CA GLY A 321 -27.08 -36.25 -30.45
C GLY A 321 -26.42 -36.06 -29.07
N GLY A 322 -26.86 -36.78 -28.03
CA GLY A 322 -26.48 -36.49 -26.64
C GLY A 322 -24.99 -36.65 -26.30
N ASP A 323 -24.22 -37.35 -27.12
CA ASP A 323 -22.77 -37.55 -27.00
C ASP A 323 -21.95 -36.66 -27.94
N MET A 324 -22.58 -35.71 -28.64
CA MET A 324 -21.90 -34.79 -29.57
C MET A 324 -21.51 -33.47 -28.91
N ASP A 325 -20.28 -33.01 -29.14
CA ASP A 325 -19.74 -31.84 -28.45
C ASP A 325 -20.18 -30.49 -29.04
N SER A 326 -20.18 -30.36 -30.37
CA SER A 326 -20.33 -29.05 -31.04
C SER A 326 -21.43 -28.98 -32.09
N TYR A 327 -21.72 -30.05 -32.81
CA TYR A 327 -22.85 -30.13 -33.74
C TYR A 327 -23.46 -31.54 -33.68
N SER A 328 -24.77 -31.62 -33.83
CA SER A 328 -25.54 -32.86 -33.93
C SER A 328 -26.70 -32.66 -34.90
N ARG A 329 -27.27 -33.75 -35.42
CA ARG A 329 -28.44 -33.68 -36.32
C ARG A 329 -28.25 -32.78 -37.54
N ILE A 330 -27.03 -32.82 -38.10
CA ILE A 330 -26.64 -31.96 -39.23
C ILE A 330 -27.13 -32.46 -40.59
N ASP A 331 -27.76 -33.64 -40.66
CA ASP A 331 -28.28 -34.22 -41.90
C ASP A 331 -29.17 -33.26 -42.69
N ILE A 332 -30.01 -32.50 -41.99
CA ILE A 332 -30.88 -31.49 -42.59
C ILE A 332 -30.11 -30.39 -43.33
N LEU A 333 -28.89 -30.05 -42.89
CA LEU A 333 -28.11 -28.96 -43.48
C LEU A 333 -27.71 -29.24 -44.93
N ASN A 334 -27.55 -30.53 -45.29
CA ASN A 334 -27.22 -30.94 -46.66
C ASN A 334 -28.45 -31.08 -47.56
N LEU A 335 -29.66 -31.02 -46.99
CA LEU A 335 -30.92 -31.05 -47.72
C LEU A 335 -31.46 -29.63 -47.98
N LEU A 336 -31.12 -28.69 -47.09
CA LEU A 336 -31.55 -27.30 -47.20
C LEU A 336 -30.78 -26.54 -48.29
N PRO A 337 -31.44 -25.62 -49.01
CA PRO A 337 -32.87 -25.28 -48.92
C PRO A 337 -33.78 -26.13 -49.82
N ASP A 338 -33.21 -26.92 -50.72
CA ASP A 338 -33.93 -27.54 -51.85
C ASP A 338 -35.04 -28.49 -51.42
N CYS A 339 -34.95 -29.05 -50.21
CA CYS A 339 -35.96 -29.92 -49.63
C CYS A 339 -37.23 -29.20 -49.13
N LEU A 340 -37.30 -27.87 -49.20
CA LEU A 340 -38.45 -27.11 -48.69
C LEU A 340 -39.51 -26.86 -49.78
N LYS A 341 -40.77 -27.02 -49.39
CA LYS A 341 -41.91 -26.40 -50.08
C LYS A 341 -42.01 -24.90 -49.72
N ASP A 342 -42.84 -24.16 -50.45
CA ASP A 342 -43.03 -22.72 -50.21
C ASP A 342 -43.57 -22.43 -48.81
N SER A 343 -44.59 -23.21 -48.39
CA SER A 343 -45.08 -23.25 -47.01
C SER A 343 -44.43 -24.44 -46.29
N PHE A 344 -43.62 -24.18 -45.27
CA PHE A 344 -42.86 -25.22 -44.57
C PHE A 344 -42.75 -24.96 -43.08
N ILE A 345 -42.57 -26.05 -42.31
CA ILE A 345 -42.14 -26.01 -40.91
C ILE A 345 -41.03 -27.04 -40.68
N ILE A 346 -39.92 -26.60 -40.09
CA ILE A 346 -38.85 -27.44 -39.55
C ILE A 346 -38.95 -27.41 -38.03
N MET A 347 -38.91 -28.57 -37.39
CA MET A 347 -38.92 -28.71 -35.93
C MET A 347 -37.73 -29.55 -35.46
N LEU A 348 -37.00 -29.06 -34.46
CA LEU A 348 -35.81 -29.69 -33.91
C LEU A 348 -35.99 -29.90 -32.40
N ASP A 349 -35.86 -31.15 -31.95
CA ASP A 349 -35.89 -31.51 -30.53
C ASP A 349 -34.56 -31.19 -29.81
N ASP A 350 -34.51 -31.36 -28.49
CA ASP A 350 -33.35 -31.13 -27.61
C ASP A 350 -32.59 -29.81 -27.83
N TYR A 351 -33.27 -28.74 -28.24
CA TYR A 351 -32.68 -27.43 -28.49
C TYR A 351 -32.11 -26.74 -27.22
N ASN A 352 -32.28 -27.34 -26.05
CA ASN A 352 -31.61 -26.95 -24.81
C ASN A 352 -30.11 -27.32 -24.82
N ARG A 353 -29.67 -28.17 -25.75
CA ARG A 353 -28.28 -28.59 -25.91
C ARG A 353 -27.52 -27.70 -26.88
N LEU A 354 -26.23 -27.49 -26.60
CA LEU A 354 -25.38 -26.60 -27.39
C LEU A 354 -25.20 -27.10 -28.83
N ALA A 355 -25.05 -28.40 -29.06
CA ALA A 355 -24.83 -28.97 -30.38
C ALA A 355 -26.03 -28.74 -31.32
N GLU A 356 -27.25 -28.94 -30.82
CA GLU A 356 -28.51 -28.70 -31.52
C GLU A 356 -28.74 -27.20 -31.76
N GLN A 357 -28.38 -26.33 -30.80
CA GLN A 357 -28.40 -24.87 -31.00
C GLN A 357 -27.47 -24.44 -32.13
N ASN A 358 -26.29 -25.04 -32.22
CA ASN A 358 -25.33 -24.74 -33.27
C ASN A 358 -25.86 -25.17 -34.64
N THR A 359 -26.48 -26.35 -34.73
CA THR A 359 -27.20 -26.80 -35.94
C THR A 359 -28.34 -25.85 -36.30
N GLY A 360 -29.13 -25.38 -35.32
CA GLY A 360 -30.17 -24.38 -35.56
C GLY A 360 -29.63 -23.07 -36.13
N ARG A 361 -28.48 -22.59 -35.66
CA ARG A 361 -27.80 -21.42 -36.24
C ARG A 361 -27.39 -21.65 -37.70
N GLU A 362 -27.01 -22.88 -38.06
CA GLU A 362 -26.70 -23.23 -39.45
C GLU A 362 -27.95 -23.29 -40.32
N ILE A 363 -29.06 -23.81 -39.81
CA ILE A 363 -30.37 -23.75 -40.51
C ILE A 363 -30.70 -22.28 -40.82
N GLU A 364 -30.64 -21.40 -39.83
CA GLU A 364 -30.92 -19.98 -40.03
C GLU A 364 -29.97 -19.32 -41.04
N ARG A 365 -28.69 -19.70 -41.02
CA ARG A 365 -27.68 -19.21 -41.95
C ARG A 365 -28.02 -19.61 -43.39
N ILE A 366 -28.30 -20.89 -43.63
CA ILE A 366 -28.64 -21.43 -44.95
C ILE A 366 -29.90 -20.75 -45.50
N LEU A 367 -30.95 -20.59 -44.67
CA LEU A 367 -32.18 -19.92 -45.09
C LEU A 367 -31.92 -18.45 -45.47
N LYS A 368 -31.13 -17.70 -44.68
CA LYS A 368 -30.79 -16.30 -44.96
C LYS A 368 -29.97 -16.16 -46.25
N GLU A 369 -28.94 -17.00 -46.43
CA GLU A 369 -28.07 -16.96 -47.61
C GLU A 369 -28.82 -17.27 -48.91
N ASN A 370 -29.87 -18.09 -48.83
CA ASN A 370 -30.73 -18.41 -49.97
C ASN A 370 -31.94 -17.47 -50.11
N GLY A 371 -31.98 -16.37 -49.34
CA GLY A 371 -33.05 -15.37 -49.44
C GLY A 371 -34.43 -15.85 -48.99
N ILE A 372 -34.51 -16.93 -48.20
CA ILE A 372 -35.76 -17.51 -47.72
C ILE A 372 -36.18 -16.76 -46.45
N ALA A 373 -37.31 -16.06 -46.52
CA ALA A 373 -37.88 -15.39 -45.36
C ALA A 373 -38.54 -16.41 -44.43
N PHE A 374 -38.15 -16.41 -43.15
CA PHE A 374 -38.69 -17.33 -42.14
C PHE A 374 -38.96 -16.65 -40.79
N LYS A 375 -39.79 -17.28 -39.97
CA LYS A 375 -39.94 -17.01 -38.53
C LYS A 375 -39.41 -18.19 -37.74
N ALA A 376 -38.95 -17.93 -36.53
CA ALA A 376 -38.42 -18.95 -35.64
C ALA A 376 -38.82 -18.67 -34.19
N SER A 377 -39.09 -19.72 -33.43
CA SER A 377 -39.43 -19.63 -32.01
C SER A 377 -39.00 -20.88 -31.26
N THR A 378 -38.77 -20.71 -29.97
CA THR A 378 -38.39 -21.79 -29.06
C THR A 378 -39.53 -22.02 -28.06
N TYR A 379 -39.96 -23.26 -27.90
CA TYR A 379 -40.87 -23.64 -26.83
C TYR A 379 -40.09 -24.36 -25.74
N TYR A 380 -40.31 -23.96 -24.49
CA TYR A 380 -39.54 -24.40 -23.34
C TYR A 380 -40.33 -25.40 -22.51
N GLY A 381 -39.76 -26.58 -22.27
CA GLY A 381 -40.30 -27.62 -21.41
C GLY A 381 -39.20 -28.25 -20.55
N ASP A 382 -39.31 -29.55 -20.27
CA ASP A 382 -38.15 -30.29 -19.74
C ASP A 382 -37.01 -30.27 -20.78
N LYS A 383 -37.39 -30.48 -22.05
CA LYS A 383 -36.59 -30.23 -23.24
C LYS A 383 -37.08 -28.99 -23.95
N ASP A 384 -36.15 -28.27 -24.59
CA ASP A 384 -36.52 -27.12 -25.43
C ASP A 384 -36.66 -27.60 -26.87
N ILE A 385 -37.66 -27.10 -27.59
CA ILE A 385 -37.84 -27.37 -29.02
C ILE A 385 -37.68 -26.07 -29.80
N ARG A 386 -37.13 -26.17 -31.01
CA ARG A 386 -37.00 -25.01 -31.90
C ARG A 386 -37.73 -25.30 -33.20
N ILE A 387 -38.46 -24.29 -33.67
CA ILE A 387 -39.10 -24.33 -34.97
C ILE A 387 -38.63 -23.20 -35.86
N TRP A 388 -38.66 -23.47 -37.17
CA TRP A 388 -38.52 -22.49 -38.24
C TRP A 388 -39.64 -22.70 -39.25
N CYS A 389 -40.32 -21.64 -39.65
CA CYS A 389 -41.41 -21.72 -40.61
C CYS A 389 -41.40 -20.59 -41.63
N SER A 390 -42.06 -20.81 -42.76
CA SER A 390 -42.34 -19.77 -43.75
C SER A 390 -43.23 -18.66 -43.15
N GLN A 391 -43.21 -17.46 -43.74
CA GLN A 391 -43.88 -16.27 -43.17
C GLN A 391 -45.40 -16.45 -43.02
N ASP A 392 -46.05 -17.16 -43.94
CA ASP A 392 -47.48 -17.49 -43.90
C ASP A 392 -47.85 -18.39 -42.71
N LEU A 393 -46.88 -19.10 -42.14
CA LEU A 393 -47.03 -20.01 -41.01
C LEU A 393 -46.49 -19.42 -39.69
N ALA A 394 -46.26 -18.11 -39.63
CA ALA A 394 -45.71 -17.42 -38.46
C ALA A 394 -46.51 -17.62 -37.17
N PHE A 395 -47.81 -17.93 -37.26
CA PHE A 395 -48.66 -18.23 -36.10
C PHE A 395 -48.12 -19.41 -35.27
N TYR A 396 -47.49 -20.40 -35.91
CA TYR A 396 -46.89 -21.54 -35.21
C TYR A 396 -45.69 -21.15 -34.34
N CYS A 397 -45.18 -19.92 -34.43
CA CYS A 397 -44.14 -19.39 -33.54
C CYS A 397 -44.69 -18.74 -32.25
N SER A 398 -46.00 -18.75 -32.04
CA SER A 398 -46.69 -18.14 -30.89
C SER A 398 -47.83 -19.00 -30.32
N LEU A 399 -47.68 -20.33 -30.32
CA LEU A 399 -48.71 -21.29 -29.90
C LEU A 399 -48.97 -21.38 -28.39
#